data_AF-A0A1F5NRJ6-F1
#
_entry.id   AF-A0A1F5NRJ6-F1
#
_cell.length_a   1.000
_cell.length_b   1.000
_cell.length_c   1.000
_cell.angle_alpha   90.00
_cell.angle_beta   90.00
_cell.angle_gamma   90.00
#
_symmetry.space_group_name_H-M   'P 1'
#
loop_
_entity.id
_entity.type
_entity.pdbx_description
1 polymer ?
#
loop_
_entity_poly.entity_id
_entity_poly.type
_entity_poly.pdbx_seq_one_letter_code
_entity_poly.pdbx_strand_id
1 'polypeptide(L)'
;MFTTKLNEVLASKKSYIADSWNFVSLGTSGLLNIIHWTILAIKIRPGQTRVLLHYNVVTGSDLVQQSLYLYWIPLLALILLLLNVVVASIIYKKEKLAAHFINIATIPIQLIFLAATIILILANE
;
A
#
# COMPACT_ATOMS: atom_id res chain seq x y z
N MET A 1 26.90 5.30 31.58
CA MET A 1 25.97 6.46 31.64
C MET A 1 26.24 7.50 30.54
N PHE A 2 27.50 7.73 30.12
CA PHE A 2 27.81 8.67 29.02
C PHE A 2 27.44 8.11 27.63
N THR A 3 27.64 6.81 27.42
CA THR A 3 27.32 6.10 26.17
C THR A 3 25.83 6.07 25.85
N THR A 4 24.97 6.01 26.87
CA THR A 4 23.51 6.04 26.71
C THR A 4 23.00 7.42 26.25
N LYS A 5 23.52 8.51 26.84
CA LYS A 5 23.21 9.88 26.41
C LYS A 5 23.72 10.18 25.00
N LEU A 6 24.92 9.71 24.64
CA LEU A 6 25.47 9.89 23.30
C LEU A 6 24.60 9.16 22.26
N ASN A 7 24.15 7.94 22.58
CA ASN A 7 23.23 7.19 21.74
C ASN A 7 21.84 7.86 21.64
N GLU A 8 21.31 8.48 22.70
CA GLU A 8 20.07 9.26 22.63
C GLU A 8 20.19 10.47 21.71
N VAL A 9 21.31 11.21 21.78
CA VAL A 9 21.57 12.37 20.92
C VAL A 9 21.82 11.96 19.47
N LEU A 10 22.54 10.86 19.24
CA LEU A 10 22.77 10.32 17.89
C LEU A 10 21.50 9.71 17.31
N ALA A 11 20.69 9.04 18.13
CA ALA A 11 19.37 8.56 17.73
C ALA A 11 18.47 9.74 17.35
N SER A 12 18.49 10.84 18.11
CA SER A 12 17.75 12.08 17.83
C SER A 12 18.01 12.65 16.43
N LYS A 13 19.19 12.38 15.83
CA LYS A 13 19.59 12.93 14.53
C LYS A 13 19.32 12.04 13.31
N LYS A 14 18.82 10.81 13.47
CA LYS A 14 18.48 9.96 12.31
C LYS A 14 17.22 10.50 11.62
N SER A 15 17.34 10.83 10.35
CA SER A 15 16.20 11.21 9.51
C SER A 15 15.23 10.04 9.35
N TYR A 16 13.93 10.32 9.24
CA TYR A 16 12.86 9.32 9.08
C TYR A 16 13.18 8.25 8.01
N ILE A 17 13.75 8.69 6.87
CA ILE A 17 14.10 7.82 5.73
C ILE A 17 15.40 7.05 5.99
N ALA A 18 16.32 7.59 6.79
CA ALA A 18 17.58 6.95 7.14
C ALA A 18 17.44 5.89 8.25
N ASP A 19 16.24 5.76 8.82
CA ASP A 19 15.91 4.70 9.76
C ASP A 19 15.64 3.40 9.00
N SER A 20 16.40 2.35 9.33
CA SER A 20 16.34 1.06 8.65
C SER A 20 14.95 0.42 8.72
N TRP A 21 14.22 0.57 9.83
CA TRP A 21 12.88 0.00 9.96
C TRP A 21 11.89 0.69 9.04
N ASN A 22 11.95 2.01 8.97
CA ASN A 22 11.08 2.78 8.09
C ASN A 22 11.43 2.52 6.63
N PHE A 23 12.72 2.47 6.31
CA PHE A 23 13.18 2.19 4.95
C PHE A 23 12.74 0.81 4.47
N VAL A 24 12.91 -0.24 5.28
CA VAL A 24 12.49 -1.60 4.93
C VAL A 24 10.98 -1.69 4.79
N SER A 25 10.22 -1.05 5.68
CA SER A 25 8.76 -1.04 5.62
C SER A 25 8.22 -0.31 4.37
N LEU A 26 8.80 0.84 4.04
CA LEU A 26 8.48 1.59 2.82
C LEU A 26 8.87 0.84 1.56
N GLY A 27 10.07 0.26 1.53
CA GLY A 27 10.56 -0.55 0.42
C GLY A 27 9.65 -1.76 0.17
N THR A 28 9.31 -2.49 1.24
CA THR A 28 8.38 -3.63 1.16
C THR A 28 7.01 -3.21 0.64
N SER A 29 6.43 -2.16 1.20
CA SER A 29 5.09 -1.68 0.81
C SER A 29 5.07 -1.13 -0.62
N GLY A 30 6.13 -0.44 -1.04
CA GLY A 30 6.31 0.04 -2.41
C GLY A 30 6.48 -1.10 -3.41
N LEU A 31 7.28 -2.11 -3.08
CA LEU A 31 7.42 -3.33 -3.90
C LEU A 31 6.08 -4.07 -4.05
N LEU A 32 5.31 -4.23 -2.96
CA LEU A 32 3.97 -4.81 -3.03
C LEU A 32 3.06 -4.02 -3.96
N ASN A 33 3.09 -2.68 -3.90
CA ASN A 33 2.29 -1.85 -4.80
C ASN A 33 2.73 -2.00 -6.27
N ILE A 34 4.03 -2.06 -6.57
CA ILE A 34 4.55 -2.30 -7.92
C ILE A 34 4.12 -3.68 -8.45
N ILE A 35 4.22 -4.73 -7.61
CA ILE A 35 3.72 -6.07 -7.94
C ILE A 35 2.23 -6.00 -8.28
N HIS A 36 1.48 -5.21 -7.53
CA HIS A 36 0.06 -5.00 -7.73
C HIS A 36 -0.27 -4.46 -9.13
N TRP A 37 0.40 -3.38 -9.53
CA TRP A 37 0.28 -2.81 -10.88
C TRP A 37 0.69 -3.80 -11.96
N THR A 38 1.78 -4.53 -11.72
CA THR A 38 2.33 -5.50 -12.68
C THR A 38 1.36 -6.64 -12.93
N ILE A 39 0.75 -7.20 -11.88
CA ILE A 39 -0.25 -8.27 -12.00
C ILE A 39 -1.44 -7.80 -12.83
N LEU A 40 -1.96 -6.60 -12.54
CA LEU A 40 -3.09 -6.04 -13.29
C LEU A 40 -2.75 -5.79 -14.76
N ALA A 41 -1.58 -5.23 -15.04
CA ALA A 41 -1.16 -4.96 -16.42
C ALA A 41 -0.99 -6.25 -17.26
N ILE A 42 -0.55 -7.35 -16.63
CA ILE A 42 -0.37 -8.65 -17.31
C ILE A 42 -1.72 -9.37 -17.50
N LYS A 43 -2.55 -9.39 -16.45
CA LYS A 43 -3.80 -10.17 -16.43
C LYS A 43 -4.95 -9.45 -17.11
N ILE A 44 -5.00 -8.12 -17.04
CA ILE A 44 -6.11 -7.31 -17.54
C ILE A 44 -5.63 -6.46 -18.70
N ARG A 45 -5.88 -6.93 -19.93
CA ARG A 45 -5.59 -6.16 -21.14
C ARG A 45 -6.48 -4.91 -21.18
N PRO A 46 -5.90 -3.69 -21.26
CA PRO A 46 -6.69 -2.49 -21.43
C PRO A 46 -7.49 -2.60 -22.74
N GLY A 47 -8.82 -2.50 -22.65
CA GLY A 47 -9.72 -2.51 -23.81
C GLY A 47 -10.49 -3.82 -24.09
N GLN A 48 -10.27 -4.92 -23.35
CA GLN A 48 -11.17 -6.08 -23.44
C GLN A 48 -12.41 -5.84 -22.57
N THR A 49 -13.56 -5.83 -23.24
CA THR A 49 -14.87 -5.42 -22.75
C THR A 49 -15.51 -6.48 -21.85
N ARG A 50 -15.89 -6.06 -20.63
CA ARG A 50 -16.65 -6.74 -19.58
C ARG A 50 -15.78 -7.41 -18.50
N VAL A 51 -15.55 -6.66 -17.42
CA VAL A 51 -15.12 -7.20 -16.13
C VAL A 51 -16.33 -7.12 -15.19
N LEU A 52 -16.70 -8.22 -14.56
CA LEU A 52 -17.59 -8.26 -13.40
C LEU A 52 -16.91 -7.50 -12.24
N LEU A 53 -17.41 -6.31 -11.91
CA LEU A 53 -16.98 -5.59 -10.71
C LEU A 53 -17.96 -5.78 -9.56
N HIS A 54 -19.27 -5.91 -9.85
CA HIS A 54 -20.32 -6.07 -8.85
C HIS A 54 -21.34 -7.12 -9.29
N TYR A 55 -21.69 -8.01 -8.37
CA TYR A 55 -22.82 -8.93 -8.52
C TYR A 55 -23.99 -8.38 -7.71
N ASN A 56 -25.08 -8.01 -8.37
CA ASN A 56 -26.31 -7.58 -7.72
C ASN A 56 -27.36 -8.71 -7.84
N VAL A 57 -27.98 -9.10 -6.72
CA VAL A 57 -29.00 -10.16 -6.68
C VAL A 57 -30.27 -9.76 -7.46
N VAL A 58 -30.53 -8.46 -7.61
CA VAL A 58 -31.74 -7.92 -8.28
C VAL A 58 -31.50 -7.64 -9.77
N THR A 59 -30.32 -7.12 -10.15
CA THR A 59 -30.01 -6.72 -11.54
C THR A 59 -29.05 -7.66 -12.28
N GLY A 60 -28.52 -8.70 -11.63
CA GLY A 60 -27.52 -9.60 -12.21
C GLY A 60 -26.10 -9.01 -12.12
N SER A 61 -25.20 -9.46 -13.01
CA SER A 61 -23.86 -8.90 -13.09
C SER A 61 -23.90 -7.48 -13.66
N ASP A 62 -23.50 -6.50 -12.85
CA ASP A 62 -23.33 -5.15 -13.35
C ASP A 62 -22.00 -5.12 -14.11
N LEU A 63 -22.12 -5.24 -15.44
CA LEU A 63 -20.98 -5.25 -16.35
C LEU A 63 -20.40 -3.84 -16.39
N VAL A 64 -19.46 -3.56 -15.50
CA VAL A 64 -18.69 -2.32 -15.57
C VAL A 64 -17.81 -2.43 -16.83
N GLN A 65 -18.20 -1.68 -17.87
CA GLN A 65 -17.61 -1.78 -19.21
C GLN A 65 -16.12 -1.39 -19.27
N GLN A 66 -15.57 -0.79 -18.22
CA GLN A 66 -14.19 -0.32 -18.19
C GLN A 66 -13.32 -1.14 -17.24
N SER A 67 -12.44 -1.96 -17.80
CA SER A 67 -11.35 -2.60 -17.06
C SER A 67 -10.42 -1.59 -16.36
N LEU A 68 -10.49 -0.31 -16.75
CA LEU A 68 -9.86 0.81 -16.06
C LEU A 68 -10.27 0.92 -14.58
N TYR A 69 -11.46 0.46 -14.18
CA TYR A 69 -11.87 0.60 -12.79
C TYR A 69 -11.06 -0.28 -11.82
N LEU A 70 -10.48 -1.40 -12.29
CA LEU A 70 -9.61 -2.24 -11.47
C LEU A 70 -8.31 -1.54 -11.07
N TYR A 71 -7.84 -0.60 -11.89
CA TYR A 71 -6.64 0.19 -11.61
C TYR A 71 -6.85 1.21 -10.48
N TRP A 72 -8.10 1.48 -10.06
CA TRP A 72 -8.35 2.27 -8.84
C TRP A 72 -7.89 1.55 -7.57
N ILE A 73 -7.89 0.21 -7.55
CA ILE A 73 -7.48 -0.56 -6.37
C ILE A 73 -6.00 -0.34 -6.03
N PRO A 74 -5.03 -0.59 -6.93
CA PRO A 74 -3.62 -0.32 -6.65
C PRO A 74 -3.33 1.17 -6.48
N LEU A 75 -4.10 2.06 -7.14
CA LEU A 75 -3.98 3.51 -6.97
C LEU A 75 -4.41 3.96 -5.57
N LEU A 76 -5.53 3.48 -5.05
CA LEU A 76 -5.97 3.75 -3.68
C LEU A 76 -4.97 3.21 -2.66
N ALA A 77 -4.43 2.00 -2.88
CA ALA A 77 -3.37 1.46 -2.05
C ALA A 77 -2.12 2.36 -2.06
N LEU A 78 -1.75 2.93 -3.21
CA LEU A 78 -0.64 3.87 -3.33
C LEU A 78 -0.91 5.17 -2.58
N ILE A 79 -2.11 5.73 -2.70
CA ILE A 79 -2.53 6.94 -1.97
C ILE A 79 -2.46 6.70 -0.46
N LEU A 80 -2.96 5.57 0.04
CA LEU A 80 -2.88 5.22 1.46
C LEU A 80 -1.44 5.07 1.95
N LEU A 81 -0.56 4.47 1.13
CA LEU A 81 0.87 4.43 1.42
C LEU A 81 1.45 5.84 1.56
N LEU A 82 1.22 6.73 0.59
CA LEU A 82 1.73 8.10 0.63
C LEU A 82 1.20 8.87 1.84
N LEU A 83 -0.09 8.73 2.16
CA LEU A 83 -0.69 9.34 3.34
C LEU A 83 -0.03 8.83 4.63
N ASN A 84 0.17 7.52 4.76
CA ASN A 84 0.84 6.93 5.91
C ASN A 84 2.30 7.40 6.03
N VAL A 85 3.03 7.55 4.91
CA VAL A 85 4.38 8.12 4.90
C VAL A 85 4.37 9.55 5.44
N VAL A 86 3.46 10.39 4.96
CA VAL A 86 3.36 11.79 5.40
C VAL A 86 3.04 11.85 6.89
N VAL A 87 2.02 11.12 7.35
CA VAL A 87 1.60 11.09 8.76
C VAL A 87 2.72 10.56 9.65
N ALA A 88 3.34 9.42 9.28
CA ALA A 88 4.44 8.84 10.03
C ALA A 88 5.65 9.79 10.08
N SER A 89 5.96 10.51 9.00
CA SER A 89 7.09 11.47 8.98
C SER A 89 6.87 12.68 9.91
N ILE A 90 5.63 13.15 10.03
CA ILE A 90 5.25 14.24 10.94
C ILE A 90 5.35 13.75 12.40
N ILE A 91 4.87 12.54 12.67
CA ILE A 91 4.85 11.94 14.02
C ILE A 91 6.26 11.50 14.45
N TYR A 92 7.13 11.07 13.53
CA TYR A 92 8.46 10.55 13.85
C TYR A 92 9.33 11.55 14.63
N LYS A 93 9.13 12.85 14.41
CA LYS A 93 9.82 13.92 15.16
C LYS A 93 9.38 14.01 16.62
N LYS A 94 8.16 13.57 16.93
CA LYS A 94 7.56 13.61 18.27
C LYS A 94 7.70 12.25 18.98
N GLU A 95 7.34 11.19 18.30
CA GLU A 95 7.29 9.83 18.83
C GLU A 95 7.66 8.80 17.74
N LYS A 96 8.87 8.25 17.84
CA LYS A 96 9.39 7.31 16.83
C LYS A 96 8.63 5.99 16.80
N LEU A 97 8.27 5.48 17.97
CA LEU A 97 7.57 4.19 18.10
C LEU A 97 6.24 4.23 17.35
N ALA A 98 5.42 5.26 17.59
CA ALA A 98 4.16 5.48 16.87
C ALA A 98 4.36 5.57 15.35
N ALA A 99 5.39 6.31 14.90
CA ALA A 99 5.70 6.41 13.48
C ALA A 99 6.09 5.06 12.85
N HIS A 100 6.86 4.22 13.55
CA HIS A 100 7.17 2.87 13.10
C HIS A 100 5.92 2.00 12.99
N PHE A 101 5.02 2.06 13.97
CA PHE A 101 3.75 1.31 13.93
C PHE A 101 2.89 1.71 12.74
N ILE A 102 2.74 3.01 12.46
CA ILE A 102 1.98 3.51 11.31
C ILE A 102 2.59 3.02 10.00
N ASN A 103 3.91 3.07 9.89
CA ASN A 103 4.59 2.68 8.67
C ASN A 103 4.48 1.16 8.44
N ILE A 104 4.73 0.34 9.48
CA ILE A 104 4.58 -1.12 9.44
C ILE A 104 3.14 -1.53 9.12
N ALA A 105 2.14 -0.82 9.66
CA ALA A 105 0.72 -1.05 9.36
C ALA A 105 0.36 -0.82 7.89
N THR A 106 1.21 -0.15 7.11
CA THR A 106 1.01 0.01 5.67
C THR A 106 1.20 -1.31 4.90
N ILE A 107 2.04 -2.23 5.40
CA ILE A 107 2.28 -3.53 4.78
C ILE A 107 0.99 -4.36 4.71
N PRO A 108 0.26 -4.63 5.81
CA PRO A 108 -0.99 -5.38 5.75
C PRO A 108 -2.06 -4.67 4.91
N ILE A 109 -2.08 -3.33 4.86
CA ILE A 109 -2.96 -2.59 3.94
C ILE A 109 -2.64 -2.95 2.48
N GLN A 110 -1.37 -2.92 2.06
CA GLN A 110 -0.99 -3.33 0.70
C GLN A 110 -1.38 -4.78 0.43
N LEU A 111 -1.18 -5.69 1.40
CA LEU A 111 -1.52 -7.10 1.25
C LEU A 111 -3.03 -7.33 1.09
N ILE A 112 -3.88 -6.63 1.87
CA ILE A 112 -5.34 -6.73 1.75
C ILE A 112 -5.79 -6.26 0.36
N PHE A 113 -5.26 -5.13 -0.10
CA PHE A 113 -5.57 -4.60 -1.43
C PHE A 113 -5.09 -5.55 -2.54
N LEU A 114 -3.91 -6.15 -2.38
CA LEU A 114 -3.38 -7.15 -3.32
C LEU A 114 -4.27 -8.39 -3.37
N ALA A 115 -4.68 -8.91 -2.21
CA ALA A 115 -5.60 -10.03 -2.11
C ALA A 115 -6.94 -9.72 -2.78
N ALA A 116 -7.50 -8.52 -2.57
CA ALA A 116 -8.73 -8.09 -3.22
C ALA A 116 -8.62 -8.12 -4.75
N THR A 117 -7.52 -7.63 -5.31
CA THR A 117 -7.28 -7.69 -6.75
C THR A 117 -7.12 -9.11 -7.27
N ILE A 118 -6.40 -9.97 -6.55
CA ILE A 118 -6.25 -11.38 -6.95
C ILE A 118 -7.62 -12.07 -7.00
N ILE A 119 -8.45 -11.87 -5.97
CA ILE A 119 -9.80 -12.42 -5.92
C ILE A 119 -10.65 -11.90 -7.09
N LEU A 120 -10.56 -10.60 -7.40
CA LEU A 120 -11.27 -10.03 -8.54
C LEU A 120 -10.81 -10.60 -9.88
N ILE A 121 -9.51 -10.83 -10.05
CA ILE A 121 -8.99 -11.48 -11.26
C ILE A 121 -9.53 -12.91 -11.36
N LEU A 122 -9.45 -13.70 -10.29
CA LEU A 122 -9.96 -15.07 -10.26
C LEU A 122 -11.48 -15.17 -10.47
N ALA A 123 -12.24 -14.15 -10.03
CA ALA A 123 -13.68 -14.09 -10.26
C ALA A 123 -14.07 -13.72 -11.71
N ASN A 124 -13.11 -13.24 -12.51
CA ASN A 124 -13.30 -12.79 -13.88
C ASN A 124 -12.59 -13.68 -14.92
N GLU A 125 -11.85 -14.71 -14.47
CA GLU A 125 -11.38 -15.83 -15.30
C GLU A 125 -12.49 -16.89 -15.44
#